data_AF-A0A1M7ULK1-F1
#
_entry.id   AF-A0A1M7ULK1-F1
#
_cell.length_a   1.000
_cell.length_b   1.000
_cell.length_c   1.000
_cell.angle_alpha   90.00
_cell.angle_beta   90.00
_cell.angle_gamma   90.00
#
_symmetry.space_group_name_H-M   'P 1'
#
loop_
_entity.id
_entity.type
_entity.pdbx_description
1 polymer ?
#
loop_
_entity_poly.entity_id
_entity_poly.type
_entity_poly.pdbx_seq_one_letter_code
_entity_poly.pdbx_strand_id
1 'polypeptide(L)'
;MPRKGITGHDDWVITEALATALIALEQLPQMHQPATHMDDIKKLLAAGCQSGTVNLHLAQAKCRLFPAADREAIYREYGLEDGQA
;
A
#
# COMPACT_ATOMS: atom_id res chain seq x y z
N MET A 1 1.17 27.25 2.33
CA MET A 1 0.38 27.33 3.57
C MET A 1 0.06 25.90 4.00
N PRO A 2 0.57 25.39 5.14
CA PRO A 2 0.17 24.08 5.63
C PRO A 2 -1.34 24.11 5.94
N ARG A 3 -2.10 23.16 5.40
CA ARG A 3 -3.54 23.09 5.65
C ARG A 3 -3.75 22.79 7.14
N LYS A 4 -4.38 23.72 7.85
CA LYS A 4 -4.70 23.60 9.27
C LYS A 4 -5.46 22.28 9.50
N GLY A 5 -4.84 21.33 10.18
CA GLY A 5 -5.48 20.09 10.62
C GLY A 5 -5.02 18.79 9.96
N ILE A 6 -4.17 18.82 8.92
CA ILE A 6 -3.53 17.61 8.38
C ILE A 6 -2.16 17.49 9.03
N THR A 7 -2.04 16.57 9.97
CA THR A 7 -0.78 16.14 10.59
C THR A 7 -0.13 15.04 9.74
N GLY A 8 1.15 14.73 9.95
CA GLY A 8 1.79 13.60 9.27
C GLY A 8 1.10 12.24 9.55
N HIS A 9 0.25 12.17 10.58
CA HIS A 9 -0.59 11.00 10.84
C HIS A 9 -1.70 10.83 9.80
N ASP A 10 -2.32 11.92 9.34
CA ASP A 10 -3.39 11.87 8.34
C ASP A 10 -2.84 11.37 7.00
N ASP A 11 -1.66 11.84 6.59
CA ASP A 11 -0.97 11.37 5.38
C ASP A 11 -0.63 9.88 5.47
N TRP A 12 -0.19 9.42 6.65
CA TRP A 12 0.04 7.99 6.89
C TRP A 12 -1.25 7.17 6.79
N VAL A 13 -2.36 7.63 7.41
CA VAL A 13 -3.66 6.94 7.35
C VAL A 13 -4.18 6.85 5.93
N ILE A 14 -4.09 7.94 5.14
CA ILE A 14 -4.50 7.95 3.74
C ILE A 14 -3.66 6.97 2.92
N THR A 15 -2.34 6.97 3.13
CA THR A 15 -1.41 6.06 2.47
C THR A 15 -1.75 4.60 2.74
N GLU A 16 -2.00 4.25 4.00
CA GLU A 16 -2.39 2.90 4.40
C GLU A 16 -3.74 2.49 3.83
N ALA A 17 -4.71 3.39 3.80
CA ALA A 17 -6.03 3.13 3.22
C ALA A 17 -5.95 2.88 1.71
N LEU A 18 -5.14 3.66 0.98
CA LEU A 18 -4.90 3.49 -0.45
C LEU A 18 -4.20 2.16 -0.75
N ALA A 19 -3.18 1.80 0.03
CA ALA A 19 -2.49 0.51 -0.10
C ALA A 19 -3.45 -0.66 0.15
N THR A 20 -4.26 -0.60 1.21
CA THR A 20 -5.27 -1.64 1.49
C THR A 20 -6.34 -1.73 0.41
N ALA A 21 -6.82 -0.61 -0.11
CA ALA A 21 -7.76 -0.60 -1.23
C ALA A 21 -7.17 -1.28 -2.47
N LEU A 22 -5.90 -0.96 -2.81
CA LEU A 22 -5.25 -1.54 -3.99
C LEU A 22 -5.12 -3.06 -3.87
N ILE A 23 -4.59 -3.56 -2.74
CA ILE A 23 -4.43 -5.01 -2.53
C ILE A 23 -5.78 -5.72 -2.57
N ALA A 24 -6.82 -5.14 -1.97
CA ALA A 24 -8.16 -5.72 -1.98
C ALA A 24 -8.74 -5.79 -3.41
N LEU A 25 -8.55 -4.75 -4.22
CA LEU A 25 -8.99 -4.72 -5.61
C LEU A 25 -8.26 -5.76 -6.47
N GLU A 26 -6.97 -5.99 -6.22
CA GLU A 26 -6.18 -7.04 -6.91
C GLU A 26 -6.72 -8.46 -6.68
N GLN A 27 -7.47 -8.69 -5.59
CA GLN A 27 -8.07 -10.01 -5.30
C GLN A 27 -9.36 -10.26 -6.09
N LEU A 28 -9.94 -9.22 -6.67
CA LEU A 28 -11.15 -9.39 -7.49
C LEU A 28 -10.79 -10.12 -8.79
N PRO A 29 -11.71 -10.92 -9.36
CA PRO A 29 -11.52 -11.47 -10.69
C PRO A 29 -11.24 -10.33 -11.69
N GLN A 30 -10.34 -10.55 -12.65
CA GLN A 30 -9.82 -9.50 -13.54
C GLN A 30 -10.92 -8.67 -14.23
N MET A 31 -12.03 -9.28 -14.63
CA MET A 31 -13.18 -8.60 -15.25
C MET A 31 -13.87 -7.57 -14.34
N HIS A 32 -13.73 -7.72 -13.02
CA HIS A 32 -14.33 -6.84 -12.01
C HIS A 32 -13.34 -5.80 -11.46
N GLN A 33 -12.07 -5.85 -11.88
CA GLN A 33 -11.07 -4.89 -11.43
C GLN A 33 -11.29 -3.53 -12.12
N PRO A 34 -11.51 -2.44 -11.36
CA PRO A 34 -11.68 -1.12 -11.94
C PRO A 34 -10.30 -0.53 -12.30
N ALA A 35 -9.72 -0.98 -13.42
CA ALA A 35 -8.34 -0.69 -13.81
C ALA A 35 -7.97 0.80 -13.73
N THR A 36 -8.83 1.69 -14.23
CA THR A 36 -8.61 3.14 -14.17
C THR A 36 -8.51 3.65 -12.74
N HIS A 37 -9.42 3.23 -11.84
CA HIS A 37 -9.36 3.62 -10.44
C HIS A 37 -8.14 3.05 -9.74
N MET A 38 -7.75 1.81 -10.05
CA MET A 38 -6.54 1.20 -9.49
C MET A 38 -5.28 1.97 -9.91
N ASP A 39 -5.19 2.42 -11.15
CA ASP A 39 -4.06 3.22 -11.61
C ASP A 39 -4.02 4.61 -10.95
N ASP A 40 -5.18 5.23 -10.71
CA ASP A 40 -5.24 6.48 -9.96
C ASP A 40 -4.88 6.29 -8.48
N ILE A 41 -5.30 5.18 -7.86
CA ILE A 41 -4.87 4.81 -6.49
C ILE A 41 -3.35 4.63 -6.44
N LYS A 42 -2.73 3.95 -7.41
CA LYS A 42 -1.27 3.80 -7.49
C LYS A 42 -0.55 5.16 -7.56
N LYS A 43 -1.06 6.09 -8.39
CA LYS A 43 -0.49 7.45 -8.50
C LYS A 43 -0.63 8.23 -7.20
N LEU A 44 -1.81 8.17 -6.56
CA LEU A 44 -2.06 8.84 -5.28
C LEU A 44 -1.15 8.28 -4.18
N LEU A 45 -0.98 6.95 -4.15
CA LEU A 45 -0.10 6.27 -3.19
C LEU A 45 1.37 6.69 -3.40
N ALA A 46 1.84 6.74 -4.65
CA ALA A 46 3.19 7.17 -4.98
C ALA A 46 3.44 8.66 -4.63
N ALA A 47 2.43 9.52 -4.76
CA ALA A 47 2.53 10.93 -4.41
C ALA A 47 2.48 11.20 -2.89
N GLY A 48 1.77 10.36 -2.13
CA GLY A 48 1.62 10.48 -0.67
C GLY A 48 2.73 9.81 0.13
N CYS A 49 3.42 8.81 -0.42
CA CYS A 49 4.52 8.13 0.26
C CYS A 49 5.81 8.97 0.25
N GLN A 50 6.59 8.85 1.34
CA GLN A 50 8.01 9.19 1.28
C GLN A 50 8.71 8.27 0.28
N SER A 51 9.70 8.80 -0.45
CA SER A 51 10.40 8.04 -1.50
C SER A 51 10.86 6.67 -0.99
N GLY A 52 10.35 5.61 -1.61
CA GLY A 52 10.73 4.22 -1.32
C GLY A 52 9.87 3.48 -0.29
N THR A 53 8.87 4.11 0.34
CA THR A 53 8.03 3.41 1.35
C THR A 53 6.77 2.76 0.79
N VAL A 54 6.42 2.99 -0.49
CA VAL A 54 5.21 2.43 -1.14
C VAL A 54 5.12 0.91 -0.95
N ASN A 55 6.23 0.21 -1.21
CA ASN A 55 6.30 -1.25 -1.08
C ASN A 55 6.05 -1.73 0.36
N LEU A 56 6.53 -0.98 1.35
CA LEU A 56 6.28 -1.28 2.75
C LEU A 56 4.79 -1.20 3.09
N HIS A 57 4.11 -0.15 2.64
CA HIS A 57 2.67 0.02 2.85
C HIS A 57 1.85 -1.07 2.15
N LEU A 58 2.24 -1.47 0.93
CA LEU A 58 1.59 -2.58 0.20
C LEU A 58 1.81 -3.92 0.91
N ALA A 59 3.02 -4.22 1.36
CA ALA A 59 3.33 -5.44 2.11
C ALA A 59 2.56 -5.50 3.44
N GLN A 60 2.52 -4.39 4.18
CA GLN A 60 1.76 -4.28 5.42
C GLN A 60 0.25 -4.44 5.17
N ALA A 61 -0.28 -3.83 4.11
CA ALA A 61 -1.67 -3.98 3.69
C ALA A 61 -2.01 -5.44 3.36
N LYS A 62 -1.14 -6.13 2.62
CA LYS A 62 -1.32 -7.54 2.29
C LYS A 62 -1.26 -8.43 3.53
N CYS A 63 -0.34 -8.19 4.45
CA CYS A 63 -0.30 -8.89 5.74
C CYS A 63 -1.59 -8.71 6.54
N ARG A 64 -2.18 -7.49 6.53
CA ARG A 64 -3.45 -7.22 7.23
C ARG A 64 -4.64 -7.95 6.61
N LEU A 65 -4.72 -8.00 5.27
CA LEU A 65 -5.81 -8.67 4.56
C LEU A 65 -5.69 -10.20 4.61
N PHE A 66 -4.47 -10.72 4.73
CA PHE A 66 -4.17 -12.16 4.74
C PHE A 66 -3.42 -12.56 6.01
N PRO A 67 -4.05 -12.53 7.20
CA PRO A 67 -3.36 -12.76 8.48
C PRO A 67 -2.79 -14.17 8.64
N ALA A 68 -3.27 -15.15 7.86
CA ALA A 68 -2.78 -16.52 7.85
C ALA A 68 -1.63 -16.77 6.85
N ALA A 69 -1.32 -15.79 5.99
CA ALA A 69 -0.23 -15.90 5.04
C ALA A 69 1.14 -15.70 5.72
N ASP A 70 2.17 -16.29 5.13
CA ASP A 70 3.54 -16.09 5.56
C ASP A 70 3.96 -14.62 5.33
N ARG A 71 4.18 -13.91 6.43
CA ARG A 71 4.53 -12.49 6.42
C ARG A 71 5.91 -12.25 5.83
N GLU A 72 6.87 -13.13 6.06
CA GLU A 72 8.23 -12.99 5.50
C GLU A 72 8.18 -13.17 3.98
N ALA A 73 7.41 -14.14 3.51
CA ALA A 73 7.18 -14.33 2.08
C ALA A 73 6.51 -13.09 1.44
N ILE A 74 5.53 -12.50 2.11
CA ILE A 74 4.89 -11.25 1.65
C ILE A 74 5.93 -10.11 1.58
N TYR A 75 6.72 -9.88 2.63
CA TYR A 75 7.73 -8.83 2.60
C TYR A 75 8.76 -9.05 1.48
N ARG A 76 9.19 -10.30 1.24
CA ARG A 76 10.06 -10.67 0.12
C ARG A 76 9.46 -10.34 -1.24
N GLU A 77 8.16 -10.62 -1.45
CA GLU A 77 7.46 -10.27 -2.70
C GLU A 77 7.56 -8.78 -3.05
N TYR A 78 7.59 -7.93 -2.02
CA TYR A 78 7.73 -6.48 -2.17
C TYR A 78 9.19 -5.98 -2.10
N GLY A 79 10.17 -6.88 -2.08
CA GLY A 79 11.60 -6.55 -2.03
C GLY A 79 12.07 -6.04 -0.66
N LEU A 80 11.41 -6.45 0.42
CA LEU A 80 11.67 -6.03 1.80
C LEU A 80 12.31 -7.17 2.61
N GLU A 81 13.28 -7.85 2.02
CA GLU A 81 14.01 -8.92 2.70
C GLU A 81 14.93 -8.34 3.78
N ASP A 82 14.78 -8.78 5.03
CA ASP A 82 15.78 -8.50 6.07
C ASP A 82 17.06 -9.30 5.75
N GLY A 83 18.06 -8.63 5.15
CA GLY A 83 19.25 -9.32 4.64
C GLY A 83 20.43 -8.44 4.21
N GLN A 84 21.07 -7.78 5.19
CA GLN A 84 22.50 -7.43 5.28
C GLN A 84 23.05 -6.13 4.64
N ALA A 85 23.47 -5.23 5.55
CA ALA A 85 24.54 -4.22 5.51
C ALA A 85 24.34 -2.92 4.72
#